data_AF-A0A349HHV7-F1
#
_entry.id   AF-A0A349HHV7-F1
#
_cell.length_a   1.000
_cell.length_b   1.000
_cell.length_c   1.000
_cell.angle_alpha   90.00
_cell.angle_beta   90.00
_cell.angle_gamma   90.00
#
_symmetry.space_group_name_H-M   'P 1'
#
loop_
_entity.id
_entity.type
_entity.pdbx_description
1 polymer ?
#
loop_
_entity_poly.entity_id
_entity_poly.type
_entity_poly.pdbx_seq_one_letter_code
_entity_poly.pdbx_strand_id
1 'polypeptide(L)'
;MIYNSESVQIRISPVKRGAFTTEYYRPGIISPARVIWGALGAGLILALVAFLSITTGVAVLYPPLAASCFIVAVCPYLRVARPKPVIVGHFIASLCGVFGAWAGGIPGGGYEYAVVFKLGISVLLASILMQIFDADHPPAAATAAIPSILPLPVEWDVLPFNMVWGATIIVVFSLIWNRCWFEFPVKDADNQKYTAGLCMEKSQLLGCLFCAVGTLILSFGPACSSLEFLGIAFMLPGIFFLGCHHYFFLTRNT
;
A
#
# COMPACT_ATOMS: atom_id res chain seq x y z
N MET A 1 32.33 -2.19 12.34
CA MET A 1 33.28 -1.68 11.31
C MET A 1 32.52 -0.69 10.44
N ILE A 2 33.11 0.48 10.17
CA ILE A 2 32.51 1.52 9.31
C ILE A 2 33.45 1.72 8.12
N TYR A 3 32.96 1.47 6.91
CA TYR A 3 33.66 1.79 5.66
C TYR A 3 32.91 2.93 4.97
N ASN A 4 33.58 4.05 4.68
CA ASN A 4 32.97 5.25 4.12
C ASN A 4 33.47 5.49 2.69
N SER A 5 32.54 5.56 1.73
CA SER A 5 32.70 6.43 0.57
C SER A 5 31.99 7.76 0.84
N GLU A 6 32.22 8.79 0.01
CA GLU A 6 31.59 10.12 0.18
C GLU A 6 30.04 10.07 0.17
N SER A 7 29.44 9.02 -0.38
CA SER A 7 27.98 8.86 -0.51
C SER A 7 27.38 7.61 0.14
N VAL A 8 28.19 6.57 0.42
CA VAL A 8 27.72 5.28 0.95
C VAL A 8 28.57 4.81 2.13
N GLN A 9 27.90 4.42 3.22
CA GLN A 9 28.55 3.89 4.41
C GLN A 9 28.11 2.45 4.68
N ILE A 10 29.06 1.56 4.92
CA ILE A 10 28.77 0.19 5.38
C ILE A 10 28.82 0.21 6.92
N ARG A 11 27.69 -0.08 7.57
CA ARG A 11 27.58 -0.12 9.03
C ARG A 11 27.20 -1.51 9.50
N ILE A 12 28.18 -2.24 10.05
CA ILE A 12 27.97 -3.57 10.61
C ILE A 12 27.66 -3.45 12.10
N SER A 13 26.49 -3.94 12.50
CA SER A 13 26.02 -4.01 13.88
C SER A 13 25.44 -5.41 14.14
N PRO A 14 25.64 -6.01 15.34
CA PRO A 14 24.96 -7.25 15.70
C PRO A 14 23.44 -7.07 15.67
N VAL A 15 22.70 -8.15 15.40
CA VAL A 15 21.23 -8.14 15.36
C VAL A 15 20.67 -7.93 16.77
N LYS A 16 20.50 -6.66 17.14
CA LYS A 16 19.90 -6.17 18.38
C LYS A 16 19.01 -4.98 18.02
N ARG A 17 18.07 -4.59 18.90
CA ARG A 17 17.15 -3.46 18.64
C ARG A 17 17.84 -2.17 18.13
N GLY A 18 19.06 -1.88 18.58
CA GLY A 18 19.83 -0.72 18.11
C GLY A 18 20.28 -0.76 16.63
N ALA A 19 20.23 -1.92 15.96
CA ALA A 19 20.50 -2.06 14.53
C ALA A 19 19.27 -1.74 13.65
N PHE A 20 18.12 -1.50 14.28
CA PHE A 20 16.83 -1.26 13.65
C PHE A 20 16.35 0.16 13.96
N THR A 21 17.23 1.14 13.78
CA THR A 21 16.92 2.57 13.94
C THR A 21 16.92 3.26 12.57
N THR A 22 16.37 4.48 12.52
CA THR A 22 16.37 5.34 11.33
C THR A 22 17.78 5.51 10.74
N GLU A 23 18.81 5.57 11.59
CA GLU A 23 20.22 5.68 11.20
C GLU A 23 20.73 4.49 10.37
N TYR A 24 20.20 3.28 10.57
CA TYR A 24 20.60 2.08 9.83
C TYR A 24 19.71 1.78 8.63
N TYR A 25 18.53 2.43 8.54
CA TYR A 25 17.51 2.20 7.52
C TYR A 25 17.38 3.34 6.49
N ARG A 26 18.10 4.46 6.68
CA ARG A 26 18.10 5.56 5.72
C ARG A 26 18.90 5.23 4.44
N PRO A 27 18.61 5.90 3.30
CA PRO A 27 19.43 5.82 2.10
C PRO A 27 20.92 6.15 2.36
N GLY A 28 21.82 5.56 1.57
CA GLY A 28 23.27 5.74 1.73
C GLY A 28 23.91 4.88 2.83
N ILE A 29 23.13 4.09 3.59
CA ILE A 29 23.66 3.15 4.58
C ILE A 29 23.38 1.71 4.15
N ILE A 30 24.45 0.91 4.01
CA ILE A 30 24.38 -0.54 3.86
C ILE A 30 24.49 -1.15 5.26
N SER A 31 23.38 -1.65 5.79
CA SER A 31 23.33 -2.32 7.09
C SER A 31 22.86 -3.78 6.94
N PRO A 32 23.51 -4.75 7.62
CA PRO A 32 23.07 -6.15 7.59
C PRO A 32 21.63 -6.33 8.06
N ALA A 33 21.17 -5.54 9.03
CA ALA A 33 19.80 -5.55 9.49
C ALA A 33 18.83 -5.24 8.34
N ARG A 34 19.04 -4.16 7.58
CA ARG A 34 18.17 -3.80 6.46
C ARG A 34 18.27 -4.80 5.30
N VAL A 35 19.49 -5.22 4.96
CA VAL A 35 19.74 -6.18 3.87
C VAL A 35 19.06 -7.52 4.16
N ILE A 36 19.20 -8.06 5.37
CA ILE A 36 18.66 -9.38 5.71
C ILE A 36 17.19 -9.27 6.11
N TRP A 37 16.87 -8.47 7.13
CA TRP A 37 15.51 -8.38 7.67
C TRP A 37 14.54 -7.70 6.72
N GLY A 38 14.97 -6.61 6.09
CA GLY A 38 14.14 -5.89 5.11
C GLY A 38 13.87 -6.73 3.87
N ALA A 39 14.91 -7.36 3.28
CA ALA A 39 14.72 -8.19 2.09
C ALA A 39 13.92 -9.46 2.40
N LEU A 40 14.21 -10.14 3.52
CA LEU A 40 13.45 -11.32 3.94
C LEU A 40 11.98 -10.96 4.19
N GLY A 41 11.71 -9.83 4.85
CA GLY A 41 10.36 -9.33 5.05
C GLY A 41 9.63 -9.10 3.73
N ALA A 42 10.25 -8.38 2.79
CA ALA A 42 9.66 -8.11 1.48
C ALA A 42 9.32 -9.41 0.73
N GLY A 43 10.24 -10.37 0.72
CA GLY A 43 10.04 -11.68 0.08
C GLY A 43 8.93 -12.51 0.74
N LEU A 44 8.92 -12.57 2.07
CA LEU A 44 7.90 -13.32 2.83
C LEU A 44 6.50 -12.72 2.67
N ILE A 45 6.38 -11.39 2.67
CA ILE A 45 5.09 -10.71 2.42
C ILE A 45 4.58 -11.09 1.03
N LEU A 46 5.41 -10.94 0.00
CA LEU A 46 4.99 -11.23 -1.37
C LEU A 46 4.64 -12.70 -1.55
N ALA A 47 5.41 -13.61 -0.95
CA ALA A 47 5.10 -15.04 -0.96
C ALA A 47 3.76 -15.33 -0.28
N LEU A 48 3.45 -14.67 0.85
CA LEU A 48 2.15 -14.80 1.52
C LEU A 48 1.01 -14.26 0.66
N VAL A 49 1.16 -13.07 0.07
CA VAL A 49 0.14 -12.47 -0.82
C VAL A 49 -0.10 -13.39 -2.02
N ALA A 50 0.95 -13.94 -2.62
CA ALA A 50 0.85 -14.87 -3.73
C ALA A 50 0.15 -16.18 -3.35
N PHE A 51 0.55 -16.78 -2.23
CA PHE A 51 -0.08 -17.98 -1.70
C PHE A 51 -1.58 -17.75 -1.46
N LEU A 52 -1.93 -16.67 -0.75
CA LEU A 52 -3.33 -16.36 -0.48
C LEU A 52 -4.10 -16.07 -1.79
N SER A 53 -3.54 -15.29 -2.72
CA SER A 53 -4.16 -14.99 -4.02
C SER A 53 -4.49 -16.26 -4.81
N ILE A 54 -3.58 -17.23 -4.85
CA ILE A 54 -3.80 -18.52 -5.53
C ILE A 54 -4.88 -19.34 -4.81
N THR A 55 -4.80 -19.43 -3.48
CA THR A 55 -5.73 -20.27 -2.70
C THR A 55 -7.16 -19.70 -2.62
N THR A 56 -7.31 -18.38 -2.61
CA THR A 56 -8.62 -17.72 -2.53
C THR A 56 -9.21 -17.42 -3.90
N GLY A 57 -8.37 -17.35 -4.95
CA GLY A 57 -8.79 -16.92 -6.29
C GLY A 57 -8.88 -15.40 -6.46
N VAL A 58 -8.53 -14.61 -5.44
CA VAL A 58 -8.52 -13.13 -5.53
C VAL A 58 -7.31 -12.69 -6.34
N ALA A 59 -7.52 -12.20 -7.57
CA ALA A 59 -6.44 -11.85 -8.49
C ALA A 59 -5.82 -10.48 -8.15
N VAL A 60 -4.61 -10.53 -7.59
CA VAL A 60 -3.93 -9.34 -7.02
C VAL A 60 -2.42 -9.32 -7.28
N LEU A 61 -1.90 -10.29 -8.04
CA LEU A 61 -0.47 -10.45 -8.35
C LEU A 61 0.02 -9.48 -9.42
N TYR A 62 0.02 -8.19 -9.08
CA TYR A 62 0.53 -7.12 -9.92
C TYR A 62 1.87 -6.59 -9.40
N PRO A 63 2.81 -6.18 -10.28
CA PRO A 63 4.11 -5.63 -9.87
C PRO A 63 4.09 -4.52 -8.81
N PRO A 64 3.10 -3.60 -8.78
CA PRO A 64 2.99 -2.58 -7.73
C PRO A 64 2.98 -3.12 -6.31
N LEU A 65 2.37 -4.28 -6.06
CA LEU A 65 2.33 -4.85 -4.71
C LEU A 65 3.68 -5.39 -4.28
N ALA A 66 4.50 -5.91 -5.20
CA ALA A 66 5.88 -6.28 -4.88
C ALA A 66 6.68 -5.04 -4.45
N ALA A 67 6.50 -3.91 -5.13
CA ALA A 67 7.10 -2.64 -4.73
C ALA A 67 6.56 -2.15 -3.37
N SER A 68 5.28 -2.34 -3.06
CA SER A 68 4.72 -2.07 -1.73
C SER A 68 5.36 -2.95 -0.64
N CYS A 69 5.53 -4.26 -0.90
CA CYS A 69 6.21 -5.19 0.01
C CYS A 69 7.64 -4.70 0.33
N PHE A 70 8.36 -4.24 -0.70
CA PHE A 70 9.68 -3.64 -0.52
C PHE A 70 9.62 -2.40 0.37
N ILE A 71 8.71 -1.46 0.08
CA ILE A 71 8.61 -0.21 0.85
C ILE A 71 8.30 -0.48 2.32
N VAL A 72 7.33 -1.33 2.64
CA VAL A 72 6.92 -1.57 4.04
C VAL A 72 7.96 -2.34 4.84
N ALA A 73 8.82 -3.16 4.21
CA ALA A 73 9.82 -3.96 4.90
C ALA A 73 11.22 -3.31 4.90
N VAL A 74 11.63 -2.69 3.78
CA VAL A 74 12.98 -2.15 3.57
C VAL A 74 13.05 -0.65 3.88
N CYS A 75 11.93 0.06 3.78
CA CYS A 75 11.83 1.49 4.03
C CYS A 75 10.71 1.83 5.05
N PRO A 76 10.61 1.12 6.20
CA PRO A 76 9.46 1.23 7.12
C PRO A 76 9.31 2.62 7.77
N TYR A 77 10.36 3.44 7.74
CA TYR A 77 10.38 4.81 8.27
C TYR A 77 9.80 5.86 7.33
N LEU A 78 9.56 5.52 6.06
CA LEU A 78 8.95 6.45 5.14
C LEU A 78 7.46 6.57 5.43
N ARG A 79 6.94 7.80 5.35
CA ARG A 79 5.50 8.08 5.45
C ARG A 79 4.67 7.22 4.49
N VAL A 80 5.19 7.00 3.28
CA VAL A 80 4.57 6.20 2.22
C VAL A 80 4.49 4.70 2.56
N ALA A 81 5.17 4.22 3.62
CA ALA A 81 5.08 2.86 4.12
C ALA A 81 3.97 2.67 5.16
N ARG A 82 3.34 3.75 5.64
CA ARG A 82 2.25 3.68 6.63
C ARG A 82 1.00 2.99 6.04
N PRO A 83 0.11 2.45 6.91
CA PRO A 83 -1.10 1.76 6.47
C PRO A 83 -1.99 2.54 5.50
N LYS A 84 -2.22 3.83 5.76
CA LYS A 84 -3.10 4.68 4.95
C LYS A 84 -2.60 4.81 3.50
N PRO A 85 -1.36 5.29 3.22
CA PRO A 85 -0.86 5.34 1.84
C PRO A 85 -0.91 4.00 1.11
N VAL A 86 -0.57 2.90 1.78
CA VAL A 86 -0.59 1.57 1.13
C VAL A 86 -2.01 1.18 0.72
N ILE A 87 -2.99 1.26 1.62
CA ILE A 87 -4.37 0.83 1.33
C ILE A 87 -5.11 1.85 0.44
N VAL A 88 -5.17 3.10 0.88
CA VAL A 88 -5.94 4.16 0.22
C VAL A 88 -5.30 4.55 -1.11
N GLY A 89 -3.96 4.58 -1.19
CA GLY A 89 -3.26 4.89 -2.43
C GLY A 89 -3.58 3.88 -3.52
N HIS A 90 -3.52 2.58 -3.22
CA HIS A 90 -3.86 1.52 -4.19
C HIS A 90 -5.33 1.54 -4.60
N PHE A 91 -6.25 1.84 -3.68
CA PHE A 91 -7.67 2.01 -4.00
C PHE A 91 -7.92 3.17 -4.95
N ILE A 92 -7.42 4.36 -4.61
CA ILE A 92 -7.57 5.57 -5.44
C ILE A 92 -6.94 5.36 -6.82
N ALA A 93 -5.72 4.81 -6.84
CA ALA A 93 -4.99 4.62 -8.08
C ALA A 93 -5.68 3.64 -9.03
N SER A 94 -6.22 2.54 -8.52
CA SER A 94 -6.95 1.57 -9.34
C SER A 94 -8.24 2.16 -9.91
N LEU A 95 -8.98 2.97 -9.14
CA LEU A 95 -10.12 3.74 -9.66
C LEU A 95 -9.71 4.67 -10.81
N CYS A 96 -8.62 5.44 -10.63
CA CYS A 96 -8.08 6.32 -11.66
C CYS A 96 -7.60 5.55 -12.90
N GLY A 97 -7.01 4.37 -12.72
CA GLY A 97 -6.56 3.51 -13.81
C GLY A 97 -7.72 2.97 -14.65
N VAL A 98 -8.77 2.49 -14.00
CA VAL A 98 -10.00 2.03 -14.66
C VAL A 98 -10.65 3.19 -15.42
N PHE A 99 -10.76 4.36 -14.77
CA PHE A 99 -11.27 5.57 -15.41
C PHE A 99 -10.44 5.96 -16.64
N GLY A 100 -9.11 5.98 -16.54
CA GLY A 100 -8.25 6.34 -17.65
C GLY A 100 -8.33 5.35 -18.81
N ALA A 101 -8.42 4.05 -18.52
CA ALA A 101 -8.63 3.02 -19.53
C ALA A 101 -9.93 3.22 -20.31
N TRP A 102 -11.02 3.61 -19.63
CA TRP A 102 -12.29 3.98 -20.25
C TRP A 102 -12.20 5.29 -21.04
N ALA A 103 -11.59 6.33 -20.45
CA ALA A 103 -11.47 7.66 -21.06
C ALA A 103 -10.64 7.64 -22.35
N GLY A 104 -9.65 6.74 -22.49
CA GLY A 104 -8.90 6.61 -23.73
C GLY A 104 -9.60 5.81 -24.84
N GLY A 105 -10.87 5.43 -24.67
CA GLY A 105 -11.76 5.09 -25.79
C GLY A 105 -12.25 6.32 -26.56
N ILE A 106 -11.92 7.54 -26.11
CA ILE A 106 -12.46 8.81 -26.59
C ILE A 106 -11.61 9.56 -27.65
N PRO A 107 -10.33 9.27 -27.97
CA PRO A 107 -9.61 10.11 -28.94
C PRO A 107 -9.67 9.59 -30.40
N GLY A 108 -10.00 10.49 -31.33
CA GLY A 108 -10.03 10.28 -32.79
C GLY A 108 -8.66 10.16 -33.48
N GLY A 109 -7.68 9.53 -32.82
CA GLY A 109 -6.35 9.21 -33.35
C GLY A 109 -6.06 7.72 -33.23
N GLY A 110 -5.13 7.19 -34.05
CA GLY A 110 -4.80 5.75 -34.11
C GLY A 110 -4.47 5.11 -32.75
N TYR A 111 -4.51 3.76 -32.71
CA TYR A 111 -4.41 2.94 -31.49
C TYR A 111 -3.23 3.29 -30.55
N GLU A 112 -2.11 3.77 -31.10
CA GLU A 112 -0.91 4.12 -30.33
C GLU A 112 -1.11 5.35 -29.42
N TYR A 113 -1.84 6.36 -29.90
CA TYR A 113 -2.10 7.57 -29.11
C TYR A 113 -3.12 7.35 -27.99
N ALA A 114 -3.98 6.34 -28.14
CA ALA A 114 -4.92 5.95 -27.10
C ALA A 114 -4.18 5.46 -25.84
N VAL A 115 -3.15 4.61 -25.98
CA VAL A 115 -2.38 4.11 -24.83
C VAL A 115 -1.66 5.25 -24.09
N VAL A 116 -1.05 6.19 -24.83
CA VAL A 116 -0.38 7.36 -24.25
C VAL A 116 -1.35 8.19 -23.42
N PHE A 117 -2.55 8.46 -23.95
CA PHE A 117 -3.56 9.23 -23.24
C PHE A 117 -4.09 8.49 -22.00
N LYS A 118 -4.46 7.21 -22.13
CA LYS A 118 -4.93 6.36 -21.02
C LYS A 118 -3.95 6.37 -19.85
N LEU A 119 -2.67 6.14 -20.15
CA LEU A 119 -1.62 6.08 -19.14
C LEU A 119 -1.42 7.44 -18.48
N GLY A 120 -1.31 8.51 -19.28
CA GLY A 120 -1.12 9.87 -18.80
C GLY A 120 -2.24 10.32 -17.86
N ILE A 121 -3.51 10.17 -18.28
CA ILE A 121 -4.66 10.59 -17.47
C ILE A 121 -4.82 9.76 -16.20
N SER A 122 -4.57 8.45 -16.26
CA SER A 122 -4.64 7.55 -15.11
C SER A 122 -3.66 7.97 -14.02
N VAL A 123 -2.39 8.18 -14.38
CA VAL A 123 -1.33 8.55 -13.42
C VAL A 123 -1.51 9.97 -12.92
N LEU A 124 -1.92 10.91 -13.79
CA LEU A 124 -2.23 12.30 -13.39
C LEU A 124 -3.32 12.35 -12.32
N LEU A 125 -4.46 11.70 -12.56
CA LEU A 125 -5.58 11.67 -11.61
C LEU A 125 -5.21 10.94 -10.32
N ALA A 126 -4.52 9.79 -10.42
CA ALA A 126 -4.04 9.08 -9.24
C ALA A 126 -3.09 9.94 -8.40
N SER A 127 -2.19 10.68 -9.03
CA SER A 127 -1.23 11.56 -8.34
C SER A 127 -1.93 12.74 -7.65
N ILE A 128 -2.93 13.34 -8.30
CA ILE A 128 -3.74 14.42 -7.70
C ILE A 128 -4.52 13.89 -6.50
N LEU A 129 -5.26 12.79 -6.68
CA LEU A 129 -6.11 12.27 -5.61
C LEU A 129 -5.29 11.70 -4.44
N MET A 130 -4.16 11.03 -4.68
CA MET A 130 -3.29 10.59 -3.58
C MET A 130 -2.77 11.76 -2.75
N GLN A 131 -2.48 12.91 -3.36
CA GLN A 131 -2.10 14.12 -2.61
C GLN A 131 -3.28 14.71 -1.82
N ILE A 132 -4.47 14.79 -2.44
CA ILE A 132 -5.69 15.29 -1.77
C ILE A 132 -6.04 14.44 -0.54
N PHE A 133 -6.02 13.12 -0.69
CA PHE A 133 -6.31 12.18 0.40
C PHE A 133 -5.10 11.92 1.29
N ASP A 134 -3.95 12.53 1.01
CA ASP A 134 -2.72 12.38 1.78
C ASP A 134 -2.31 10.89 1.93
N ALA A 135 -2.31 10.21 0.79
CA ALA A 135 -2.11 8.78 0.61
C ALA A 135 -1.01 8.50 -0.43
N ASP A 136 0.00 9.36 -0.51
CA ASP A 136 1.12 9.22 -1.44
C ASP A 136 1.80 7.87 -1.30
N HIS A 137 1.65 7.03 -2.31
CA HIS A 137 2.29 5.73 -2.36
C HIS A 137 2.81 5.50 -3.78
N PRO A 138 4.10 5.76 -4.06
CA PRO A 138 4.65 5.64 -5.41
C PRO A 138 4.35 4.30 -6.11
N PRO A 139 4.34 3.13 -5.43
CA PRO A 139 3.88 1.90 -6.06
C PRO A 139 2.45 1.97 -6.60
N ALA A 140 1.53 2.67 -5.93
CA ALA A 140 0.16 2.84 -6.39
C ALA A 140 0.07 3.65 -7.70
N ALA A 141 1.01 4.55 -8.02
CA ALA A 141 1.03 5.18 -9.35
C ALA A 141 1.15 4.14 -10.48
N ALA A 142 1.92 3.06 -10.26
CA ALA A 142 1.98 1.94 -11.19
C ALA A 142 0.68 1.11 -11.20
N THR A 143 -0.06 1.05 -10.08
CA THR A 143 -1.42 0.48 -10.04
C THR A 143 -2.39 1.21 -10.97
N ALA A 144 -2.31 2.54 -11.03
CA ALA A 144 -3.11 3.33 -11.97
C ALA A 144 -2.73 3.06 -13.43
N ALA A 145 -1.46 2.74 -13.71
CA ALA A 145 -1.02 2.49 -15.07
C ALA A 145 -1.52 1.14 -15.62
N ILE A 146 -1.65 0.10 -14.78
CA ILE A 146 -1.92 -1.29 -15.22
C ILE A 146 -3.10 -1.40 -16.20
N PRO A 147 -4.31 -0.87 -15.91
CA PRO A 147 -5.46 -0.99 -16.82
C PRO A 147 -5.22 -0.37 -18.20
N SER A 148 -4.24 0.54 -18.32
CA SER A 148 -3.92 1.22 -19.58
C SER A 148 -2.96 0.44 -20.48
N ILE A 149 -2.16 -0.48 -19.91
CA ILE A 149 -1.04 -1.14 -20.61
C ILE A 149 -1.08 -2.67 -20.58
N LEU A 150 -1.92 -3.26 -19.73
CA LEU A 150 -2.03 -4.71 -19.57
C LEU A 150 -3.49 -5.15 -19.60
N PRO A 151 -3.80 -6.33 -20.17
CA PRO A 151 -5.12 -6.93 -20.00
C PRO A 151 -5.34 -7.25 -18.52
N LEU A 152 -6.49 -6.87 -17.99
CA LEU A 152 -6.87 -7.20 -16.63
C LEU A 152 -7.42 -8.64 -16.59
N PRO A 153 -6.95 -9.49 -15.66
CA PRO A 153 -7.51 -10.82 -15.44
C PRO A 153 -8.86 -10.80 -14.71
N VAL A 154 -9.39 -9.61 -14.42
CA VAL A 154 -10.63 -9.38 -13.65
C VAL A 154 -11.45 -8.27 -14.29
N GLU A 155 -12.75 -8.27 -13.96
CA GLU A 155 -13.64 -7.15 -14.26
C GLU A 155 -13.13 -5.85 -13.62
N TRP A 156 -13.39 -4.74 -14.30
CA TRP A 156 -12.78 -3.45 -13.98
C TRP A 156 -13.22 -2.90 -12.63
N ASP A 157 -14.45 -3.18 -12.23
CA ASP A 157 -15.07 -2.77 -10.96
C ASP A 157 -14.53 -3.55 -9.75
N VAL A 158 -14.02 -4.77 -9.97
CA VAL A 158 -13.44 -5.62 -8.92
C VAL A 158 -11.99 -5.24 -8.60
N LEU A 159 -11.25 -4.69 -9.58
CA LEU A 159 -9.83 -4.36 -9.43
C LEU A 159 -9.53 -3.50 -8.18
N PRO A 160 -10.25 -2.41 -7.86
CA PRO A 160 -9.96 -1.61 -6.68
C PRO A 160 -10.05 -2.38 -5.37
N PHE A 161 -11.00 -3.29 -5.25
CA PHE A 161 -11.18 -4.10 -4.05
C PHE A 161 -10.13 -5.21 -3.95
N ASN A 162 -9.72 -5.80 -5.06
CA ASN A 162 -8.58 -6.72 -5.08
C ASN A 162 -7.29 -6.02 -4.66
N MET A 163 -7.06 -4.78 -5.11
CA MET A 163 -5.88 -4.02 -4.72
C MET A 163 -5.92 -3.64 -3.23
N VAL A 164 -7.10 -3.30 -2.68
CA VAL A 164 -7.29 -3.10 -1.23
C VAL A 164 -7.05 -4.39 -0.45
N TRP A 165 -7.52 -5.53 -0.96
CA TRP A 165 -7.30 -6.85 -0.35
C TRP A 165 -5.80 -7.15 -0.20
N GLY A 166 -5.04 -7.03 -1.30
CA GLY A 166 -3.59 -7.25 -1.30
C GLY A 166 -2.85 -6.23 -0.41
N ALA A 167 -3.19 -4.95 -0.55
CA ALA A 167 -2.61 -3.88 0.27
C ALA A 167 -2.86 -4.10 1.77
N THR A 168 -4.04 -4.60 2.15
CA THR A 168 -4.39 -4.88 3.53
C THR A 168 -3.57 -6.04 4.09
N ILE A 169 -3.36 -7.11 3.32
CA ILE A 169 -2.48 -8.22 3.73
C ILE A 169 -1.04 -7.73 3.96
N ILE A 170 -0.53 -6.90 3.06
CA ILE A 170 0.80 -6.27 3.20
C ILE A 170 0.87 -5.44 4.49
N VAL A 171 -0.17 -4.64 4.77
CA VAL A 171 -0.24 -3.84 5.99
C VAL A 171 -0.28 -4.73 7.23
N VAL A 172 -1.17 -5.72 7.30
CA VAL A 172 -1.29 -6.62 8.46
C VAL A 172 0.02 -7.36 8.71
N PHE A 173 0.66 -7.91 7.66
CA PHE A 173 1.94 -8.56 7.81
C PHE A 173 3.02 -7.59 8.29
N SER A 174 3.12 -6.40 7.70
CA SER A 174 4.14 -5.41 8.08
C SER A 174 3.97 -4.93 9.53
N LEU A 175 2.73 -4.81 10.02
CA LEU A 175 2.44 -4.55 11.44
C LEU A 175 3.01 -5.62 12.36
N ILE A 176 2.99 -6.89 11.95
CA ILE A 176 3.54 -8.00 12.73
C ILE A 176 5.07 -8.05 12.58
N TRP A 177 5.54 -8.11 11.33
CA TRP A 177 6.96 -8.28 10.97
C TRP A 177 7.84 -7.16 11.50
N ASN A 178 7.43 -5.91 11.29
CA ASN A 178 8.24 -4.78 11.71
C ASN A 178 8.25 -4.67 13.25
N ARG A 179 7.14 -4.97 13.93
CA ARG A 179 7.06 -4.85 15.40
C ARG A 179 7.93 -5.82 16.18
N CYS A 180 8.51 -6.83 15.52
CA CYS A 180 9.55 -7.68 16.12
C CYS A 180 10.78 -6.87 16.55
N TRP A 181 11.15 -5.83 15.78
CA TRP A 181 12.37 -5.04 16.02
C TRP A 181 12.19 -3.52 16.01
N PHE A 182 11.15 -3.02 15.35
CA PHE A 182 10.83 -1.59 15.20
C PHE A 182 9.54 -1.23 15.95
N GLU A 183 9.38 0.06 16.27
CA GLU A 183 8.05 0.60 16.40
C GLU A 183 7.46 0.80 15.00
N PHE A 184 6.30 0.21 14.73
CA PHE A 184 5.61 0.38 13.46
C PHE A 184 4.08 0.40 13.67
N PRO A 185 3.35 1.37 13.06
CA PRO A 185 3.86 2.51 12.29
C PRO A 185 4.75 3.44 13.13
N VAL A 186 5.73 4.05 12.47
CA VAL A 186 6.72 4.92 13.12
C VAL A 186 6.05 6.20 13.62
N LYS A 187 6.60 6.87 14.64
CA LYS A 187 6.18 8.24 14.98
C LYS A 187 6.55 9.21 13.86
N ASP A 188 5.65 10.12 13.52
CA ASP A 188 5.94 11.28 12.68
C ASP A 188 5.34 12.55 13.27
N ALA A 189 5.66 13.72 12.71
CA ALA A 189 5.23 15.01 13.26
C ALA A 189 3.71 15.09 13.49
N ASP A 190 2.93 14.39 12.67
CA ASP A 190 1.46 14.40 12.69
C ASP A 190 0.88 13.33 13.63
N ASN A 191 1.54 12.17 13.74
CA ASN A 191 1.09 11.02 14.53
C ASN A 191 2.07 10.75 15.66
N GLN A 192 1.77 11.33 16.83
CA GLN A 192 2.51 11.10 18.08
C GLN A 192 1.71 10.29 19.10
N LYS A 193 0.38 10.20 18.91
CA LYS A 193 -0.53 9.53 19.84
C LYS A 193 -0.56 8.02 19.59
N TYR A 194 -0.57 7.25 20.67
CA TYR A 194 -0.76 5.81 20.60
C TYR A 194 -2.21 5.43 20.83
N THR A 195 -2.75 4.62 19.92
CA THR A 195 -4.05 3.95 20.06
C THR A 195 -3.83 2.45 19.95
N ALA A 196 -4.26 1.68 20.95
CA ALA A 196 -4.03 0.22 20.99
C ALA A 196 -2.56 -0.21 20.75
N GLY A 197 -1.61 0.59 21.25
CA GLY A 197 -0.17 0.34 21.08
C GLY A 197 0.36 0.56 19.66
N LEU A 198 -0.41 1.19 18.77
CA LEU A 198 -0.01 1.63 17.44
C LEU A 198 0.05 3.15 17.40
N CYS A 199 1.06 3.71 16.72
CA CYS A 199 1.18 5.15 16.53
C CYS A 199 0.24 5.61 15.41
N MET A 200 -1.06 5.56 15.69
CA MET A 200 -2.15 5.83 14.76
C MET A 200 -3.32 6.45 15.52
N GLU A 201 -4.10 7.26 14.82
CA GLU A 201 -5.36 7.75 15.35
C GLU A 201 -6.43 6.65 15.41
N LYS A 202 -7.45 6.84 16.27
CA LYS A 202 -8.56 5.89 16.41
C LYS A 202 -9.29 5.63 15.07
N SER A 203 -9.48 6.68 14.28
CA SER A 203 -10.09 6.63 12.94
C SER A 203 -9.30 5.75 11.98
N GLN A 204 -7.97 5.94 11.93
CA GLN A 204 -7.08 5.14 11.08
C GLN A 204 -7.04 3.68 11.53
N LEU A 205 -6.96 3.42 12.84
CA LEU A 205 -6.99 2.06 13.38
C LEU A 205 -8.31 1.35 13.04
N LEU A 206 -9.43 2.04 13.24
CA LEU A 206 -10.76 1.54 12.89
C LEU A 206 -10.84 1.22 11.39
N GLY A 207 -10.33 2.12 10.55
CA GLY A 207 -10.31 1.90 9.10
C GLY A 207 -9.47 0.68 8.68
N CYS A 208 -8.28 0.50 9.28
CA CYS A 208 -7.49 -0.71 9.08
C CYS A 208 -8.22 -1.98 9.54
N LEU A 209 -8.94 -1.94 10.66
CA LEU A 209 -9.71 -3.08 11.15
C LEU A 209 -10.84 -3.45 10.19
N PHE A 210 -11.61 -2.47 9.69
CA PHE A 210 -12.65 -2.71 8.69
C PHE A 210 -12.08 -3.31 7.41
N CYS A 211 -10.96 -2.79 6.90
CA CYS A 211 -10.29 -3.37 5.74
C CYS A 211 -9.79 -4.80 6.01
N ALA A 212 -9.26 -5.08 7.20
CA ALA A 212 -8.80 -6.43 7.56
C ALA A 212 -9.96 -7.43 7.65
N VAL A 213 -11.07 -7.04 8.27
CA VAL A 213 -12.28 -7.87 8.32
C VAL A 213 -12.85 -8.08 6.91
N GLY A 214 -12.97 -7.02 6.11
CA GLY A 214 -13.42 -7.12 4.73
C GLY A 214 -12.52 -8.02 3.89
N THR A 215 -11.20 -7.94 4.07
CA THR A 215 -10.20 -8.81 3.43
C THR A 215 -10.44 -10.28 3.76
N LEU A 216 -10.64 -10.59 5.05
CA LEU A 216 -10.91 -11.95 5.51
C LEU A 216 -12.20 -12.51 4.93
N ILE A 217 -13.27 -11.71 4.88
CA ILE A 217 -14.55 -12.13 4.30
C ILE A 217 -14.39 -12.35 2.79
N LEU A 218 -13.76 -11.39 2.09
CA LEU A 218 -13.56 -11.44 0.64
C LEU A 218 -12.69 -12.62 0.19
N SER A 219 -11.80 -13.13 1.05
CA SER A 219 -11.05 -14.37 0.81
C SER A 219 -11.93 -15.59 0.53
N PHE A 220 -13.20 -15.57 0.94
CA PHE A 220 -14.19 -16.61 0.65
C PHE A 220 -15.20 -16.20 -0.43
N GLY A 221 -15.05 -15.01 -1.01
CA GLY A 221 -15.94 -14.44 -2.02
C GLY A 221 -16.11 -15.33 -3.25
N PRO A 222 -15.04 -15.90 -3.83
CA PRO A 222 -15.16 -16.79 -4.99
C PRO A 222 -15.99 -18.06 -4.75
N ALA A 223 -16.19 -18.46 -3.48
CA ALA A 223 -17.10 -19.55 -3.13
C ALA A 223 -18.55 -19.09 -2.91
N CYS A 224 -18.78 -17.81 -2.62
CA CYS A 224 -20.11 -17.27 -2.31
C CYS A 224 -20.19 -15.76 -2.63
N SER A 225 -21.00 -15.39 -3.61
CA SER A 225 -21.21 -13.98 -4.02
C SER A 225 -21.74 -13.08 -2.90
N SER A 226 -22.49 -13.63 -1.94
CA SER A 226 -22.92 -12.88 -0.75
C SER A 226 -21.74 -12.49 0.15
N LEU A 227 -20.72 -13.35 0.28
CA LEU A 227 -19.50 -13.03 1.01
C LEU A 227 -18.63 -12.04 0.24
N GLU A 228 -18.59 -12.12 -1.08
CA GLU A 228 -17.92 -11.11 -1.91
C GLU A 228 -18.51 -9.72 -1.67
N PHE A 229 -19.84 -9.59 -1.81
CA PHE A 229 -20.55 -8.34 -1.55
C PHE A 229 -20.32 -7.85 -0.10
N LEU A 230 -20.41 -8.74 0.88
CA LEU A 230 -20.21 -8.40 2.29
C LEU A 230 -18.77 -7.94 2.55
N GLY A 231 -17.78 -8.60 1.96
CA GLY A 231 -16.37 -8.22 2.07
C GLY A 231 -16.12 -6.80 1.54
N ILE A 232 -16.65 -6.51 0.34
CA ILE A 232 -16.61 -5.16 -0.26
C ILE A 232 -17.32 -4.13 0.63
N ALA A 233 -18.51 -4.46 1.12
CA ALA A 233 -19.29 -3.59 1.99
C ALA A 233 -18.56 -3.27 3.31
N PHE A 234 -17.74 -4.18 3.84
CA PHE A 234 -16.89 -3.94 5.00
C PHE A 234 -15.64 -3.11 4.66
N MET A 235 -15.05 -3.29 3.47
CA MET A 235 -13.87 -2.53 3.05
C MET A 235 -14.18 -1.04 2.84
N LEU A 236 -15.34 -0.70 2.28
CA LEU A 236 -15.71 0.68 1.94
C LEU A 236 -15.65 1.65 3.14
N PRO A 237 -16.30 1.36 4.30
CA PRO A 237 -16.12 2.15 5.52
C PRO A 237 -14.66 2.24 5.96
N GLY A 238 -13.89 1.15 5.80
CA GLY A 238 -12.48 1.11 6.17
C GLY A 238 -11.62 2.10 5.38
N ILE A 239 -11.80 2.10 4.06
CA ILE A 239 -11.17 3.04 3.12
C ILE A 239 -11.61 4.47 3.45
N PHE A 240 -12.90 4.68 3.70
CA PHE A 240 -13.45 6.01 4.05
C PHE A 240 -12.82 6.55 5.34
N PHE A 241 -12.77 5.75 6.41
CA PHE A 241 -12.13 6.18 7.65
C PHE A 241 -10.64 6.44 7.49
N LEU A 242 -9.91 5.62 6.73
CA LEU A 242 -8.48 5.86 6.46
C LEU A 242 -8.25 7.12 5.61
N GLY A 243 -9.01 7.27 4.52
CA GLY A 243 -8.86 8.35 3.56
C GLY A 243 -9.32 9.70 4.09
N CYS A 244 -10.44 9.76 4.80
CA CYS A 244 -11.11 11.03 5.13
C CYS A 244 -10.89 11.53 6.56
N HIS A 245 -10.16 10.79 7.42
CA HIS A 245 -10.06 11.15 8.84
C HIS A 245 -9.61 12.59 9.12
N HIS A 246 -8.72 13.14 8.29
CA HIS A 246 -8.16 14.47 8.46
C HIS A 246 -9.17 15.59 8.17
N TYR A 247 -10.23 15.32 7.39
CA TYR A 247 -11.33 16.27 7.17
C TYR A 247 -12.27 16.38 8.38
N PHE A 248 -12.38 15.34 9.22
CA PHE A 248 -13.20 15.37 10.42
C PHE A 248 -12.63 16.28 11.52
N PHE A 249 -11.33 16.58 11.48
CA PHE A 249 -10.71 17.51 12.43
C PHE A 249 -10.87 18.96 12.01
N LEU A 250 -10.90 19.25 10.71
CA LEU A 250 -11.16 20.60 10.20
C LEU A 250 -12.54 21.10 10.64
N THR A 251 -13.55 20.24 10.63
CA THR A 251 -14.93 20.57 11.03
C THR A 251 -15.13 20.74 12.54
N ARG A 252 -14.17 20.31 13.38
CA ARG A 252 -14.24 20.49 14.84
C ARG A 252 -13.59 21.78 15.33
N ASN A 253 -12.77 22.42 14.49
CA ASN A 253 -12.02 23.64 14.83
C ASN A 253 -12.58 24.90 14.15
N THR A 254 -13.70 24.77 13.43
CA THR A 254 -14.51 25.86 12.87
C THR A 254 -15.79 26.00 13.66
#